data_AF-A0A812KPQ0-F1
#
_entry.id   AF-A0A812KPQ0-F1
#
_cell.length_a   1.000
_cell.length_b   1.000
_cell.length_c   1.000
_cell.angle_alpha   90.00
_cell.angle_beta   90.00
_cell.angle_gamma   90.00
#
_symmetry.space_group_name_H-M   'P 1'
#
loop_
_entity.id
_entity.type
_entity.pdbx_description
1 polymer ?
#
loop_
_entity_poly.entity_id
_entity_poly.type
_entity_poly.pdbx_seq_one_letter_code
_entity_poly.pdbx_strand_id
1 'polypeptide(L)' 'VQATACAFAAIRADGSVVTWGDGGCGGDSSAVHDQLQNVQHVQASRCAFAAIRADGSVATWGYGGSGGDSSSVRDQL' A
#
# COMPACT_ATOMS: atom_id res chain seq x y z
N VAL A 1 1.16 -12.23 -1.61
CA VAL A 1 -0.14 -11.55 -1.37
C VAL A 1 -0.18 -11.15 0.10
N GLN A 2 -0.65 -9.95 0.40
CA GLN A 2 -0.88 -9.45 1.76
C GLN A 2 -2.38 -9.18 1.95
N ALA A 3 -2.84 -9.24 3.19
CA ALA A 3 -4.25 -9.07 3.54
C ALA A 3 -4.43 -8.17 4.76
N THR A 4 -5.36 -7.23 4.67
CA THR A 4 -5.95 -6.55 5.83
C THR A 4 -7.17 -7.35 6.32
N ALA A 5 -7.96 -6.81 7.25
CA ALA A 5 -9.18 -7.46 7.69
C ALA A 5 -10.23 -7.65 6.57
N CYS A 6 -10.16 -6.84 5.50
CA CYS A 6 -11.23 -6.69 4.51
C CYS A 6 -10.75 -6.45 3.07
N ALA A 7 -9.43 -6.39 2.82
CA ALA A 7 -8.86 -6.18 1.50
C ALA A 7 -7.55 -6.95 1.31
N PHE A 8 -7.11 -7.03 0.07
CA PHE A 8 -5.90 -7.73 -0.34
C PHE A 8 -5.06 -6.87 -1.27
N ALA A 9 -3.76 -7.12 -1.25
CA ALA A 9 -2.78 -6.53 -2.17
C ALA A 9 -1.79 -7.58 -2.66
N ALA A 10 -1.45 -7.53 -3.95
CA ALA A 10 -0.47 -8.41 -4.57
C ALA A 10 0.48 -7.65 -5.49
N ILE A 11 1.76 -8.02 -5.43
CA ILE A 11 2.77 -7.56 -6.38
C ILE A 11 2.71 -8.49 -7.60
N ARG A 12 2.63 -7.90 -8.79
CA ARG A 12 2.66 -8.58 -10.08
C ARG A 12 4.11 -8.83 -10.53
N ALA A 13 4.27 -9.67 -11.54
CA ALA A 13 5.59 -9.97 -12.11
C ALA A 13 6.30 -8.73 -12.70
N ASP A 14 5.54 -7.70 -13.09
CA ASP A 14 6.07 -6.41 -13.58
C ASP A 14 6.43 -5.43 -12.46
N GLY A 15 6.29 -5.81 -11.19
CA GLY A 15 6.56 -4.95 -10.04
C GLY A 15 5.44 -3.95 -9.72
N SER A 16 4.30 -3.98 -10.42
CA SER A 16 3.12 -3.20 -10.07
C SER A 16 2.28 -3.88 -8.98
N VAL A 17 1.50 -3.10 -8.22
CA VAL A 17 0.58 -3.65 -7.20
C VAL A 17 -0.86 -3.62 -7.70
N VAL A 18 -1.59 -4.69 -7.40
CA VAL A 18 -3.05 -4.79 -7.60
C VAL A 18 -3.70 -4.95 -6.23
N THR A 19 -4.81 -4.25 -6.03
CA THR A 19 -5.62 -4.31 -4.81
C THR A 19 -7.05 -4.72 -5.11
N TRP A 20 -7.70 -5.39 -4.17
CA TRP A 20 -9.11 -5.77 -4.26
C TRP A 20 -9.73 -5.93 -2.88
N GLY A 21 -11.06 -5.88 -2.80
CA GLY A 21 -11.83 -5.95 -1.54
C GLY A 21 -12.39 -4.58 -1.13
N ASP A 22 -12.58 -4.37 0.17
CA ASP A 22 -13.16 -3.13 0.70
C ASP A 22 -12.25 -1.91 0.47
N GLY A 23 -12.81 -0.85 -0.11
CA GLY A 23 -12.07 0.37 -0.45
C GLY A 23 -11.45 1.07 0.76
N GLY A 24 -12.19 1.17 1.87
CA GLY A 24 -11.73 1.81 3.10
C GLY A 24 -10.61 1.04 3.82
N CYS A 25 -10.55 -0.28 3.61
CA CYS A 25 -9.48 -1.15 4.12
C CYS A 25 -8.26 -1.26 3.19
N GLY A 26 -8.15 -0.39 2.18
CA GLY A 26 -7.04 -0.37 1.22
C GLY A 26 -7.27 -1.20 -0.06
N GLY A 27 -8.51 -1.63 -0.32
CA GLY A 27 -8.92 -2.22 -1.60
C GLY A 27 -8.91 -1.19 -2.73
N ASP A 28 -9.14 0.09 -2.43
CA ASP A 28 -8.95 1.21 -3.34
C ASP A 28 -7.55 1.82 -3.11
N SER A 29 -6.69 1.69 -4.12
CA SER A 29 -5.35 2.26 -4.14
C SER A 29 -5.18 3.34 -5.22
N SER A 30 -6.29 3.84 -5.78
CA SER A 30 -6.27 4.78 -6.92
C SER A 30 -5.48 6.06 -6.60
N ALA A 31 -5.59 6.57 -5.38
CA ALA A 31 -4.88 7.77 -4.91
C ALA A 31 -3.35 7.65 -4.91
N VAL A 32 -2.81 6.43 -4.90
CA VAL A 32 -1.36 6.16 -4.88
C VAL A 32 -0.90 5.30 -6.06
N HIS A 33 -1.73 5.12 -7.09
CA HIS A 33 -1.46 4.22 -8.21
C HIS A 33 -0.09 4.43 -8.85
N ASP A 34 0.31 5.69 -9.07
CA ASP A 34 1.59 6.05 -9.69
C ASP A 34 2.81 5.67 -8.82
N GLN A 35 2.61 5.55 -7.51
CA GLN A 35 3.65 5.14 -6.56
C GLN A 35 3.75 3.61 -6.46
N LEU A 36 2.73 2.87 -6.89
CA LEU A 36 2.67 1.41 -6.82
C LEU A 36 3.36 0.72 -8.01
N GLN A 37 4.54 1.22 -8.35
CA GLN A 37 5.40 0.74 -9.43
C GLN A 37 6.80 0.44 -8.88
N ASN A 38 7.44 -0.61 -9.41
CA ASN A 38 8.73 -1.12 -8.92
C ASN A 38 8.69 -1.49 -7.43
N VAL A 39 7.58 -2.07 -6.96
CA VAL A 39 7.38 -2.49 -5.57
C VAL A 39 8.05 -3.84 -5.33
N GLN A 40 8.86 -3.93 -4.27
CA GLN A 40 9.53 -5.16 -3.86
C GLN A 40 8.78 -5.86 -2.73
N HIS A 41 8.19 -5.08 -1.83
CA HIS A 41 7.46 -5.61 -0.67
C HIS A 41 6.18 -4.83 -0.43
N VAL A 42 5.15 -5.56 0.00
CA VAL A 42 3.94 -4.99 0.58
C VAL A 42 3.79 -5.56 1.97
N GLN A 43 3.34 -4.74 2.90
CA GLN A 43 2.95 -5.13 4.26
C GLN A 43 1.55 -4.60 4.55
N ALA A 44 0.79 -5.34 5.37
CA ALA A 44 -0.57 -4.98 5.76
C ALA A 44 -0.66 -4.70 7.26
N SER A 45 -1.48 -3.72 7.60
CA SER A 45 -1.97 -3.49 8.96
C SER A 45 -3.43 -3.98 9.08
N ARG A 46 -4.18 -3.51 10.08
CA ARG A 46 -5.59 -3.88 10.25
C ARG A 46 -6.46 -3.46 9.06
N CYS A 47 -6.24 -2.25 8.53
CA CYS A 47 -7.05 -1.64 7.46
C CYS A 47 -6.22 -0.77 6.48
N ALA A 48 -4.90 -0.93 6.45
CA ALA A 48 -4.02 -0.17 5.58
C ALA A 48 -2.86 -1.04 5.07
N PHE A 49 -2.13 -0.52 4.08
CA PHE A 49 -0.95 -1.17 3.51
C PHE A 49 0.20 -0.17 3.37
N ALA A 50 1.41 -0.72 3.34
CA ALA A 50 2.63 -0.02 2.97
C ALA A 50 3.36 -0.80 1.86
N ALA A 51 3.76 -0.12 0.80
CA ALA A 51 4.57 -0.64 -0.28
C ALA A 51 5.98 -0.05 -0.20
N ILE A 52 6.99 -0.92 -0.24
CA ILE A 52 8.40 -0.55 -0.29
C ILE A 52 8.85 -0.73 -1.74
N ARG A 53 9.32 0.37 -2.34
CA ARG A 53 9.79 0.42 -3.72
C ARG A 53 11.28 0.10 -3.80
N ALA A 54 11.74 -0.26 -5.00
CA ALA A 54 13.14 -0.60 -5.24
C ALA A 54 14.13 0.55 -4.98
N ASP A 55 13.66 1.79 -5.01
CA ASP A 55 14.44 2.98 -4.66
C ASP A 55 14.48 3.27 -3.16
N GLY A 56 13.87 2.40 -2.34
CA GLY A 56 13.77 2.54 -0.89
C GLY A 56 12.56 3.34 -0.42
N SER A 57 11.89 4.09 -1.30
CA SER A 57 10.75 4.92 -0.91
C SER A 57 9.52 4.10 -0.54
N VAL A 58 8.69 4.67 0.33
CA VAL A 58 7.48 4.03 0.86
C VAL A 58 6.22 4.76 0.42
N ALA A 59 5.24 4.01 -0.06
CA ALA A 59 3.88 4.47 -0.31
C ALA A 59 2.90 3.78 0.65
N THR A 60 2.00 4.55 1.27
CA THR A 60 0.97 4.03 2.18
C THR A 60 -0.43 4.33 1.65
N TRP A 61 -1.39 3.44 1.92
CA TRP A 61 -2.80 3.65 1.55
C TRP A 61 -3.74 2.84 2.44
N GLY A 62 -5.03 3.14 2.34
CA GLY A 62 -6.09 2.58 3.21
C GLY A 62 -6.41 3.52 4.37
N TYR A 63 -6.95 2.98 5.47
CA TYR A 63 -7.44 3.79 6.57
C TYR A 63 -6.31 4.53 7.30
N GLY A 64 -6.38 5.87 7.35
CA GLY A 64 -5.34 6.73 7.95
C GLY A 64 -5.01 6.37 9.40
N GLY A 65 -6.03 6.09 10.24
CA GLY A 65 -5.83 5.67 11.63
C GLY A 65 -5.21 4.28 11.81
N SER A 66 -5.02 3.52 10.72
CA SER A 66 -4.29 2.24 10.70
C SER A 66 -2.93 2.34 9.98
N GLY A 67 -2.43 3.56 9.76
CA GLY A 67 -1.15 3.80 9.08
C GLY A 67 -1.25 4.01 7.57
N GLY A 68 -2.46 4.25 7.04
CA GLY A 68 -2.68 4.58 5.62
C GLY A 68 -2.30 6.02 5.25
N ASP A 69 -1.95 6.86 6.24
CA ASP A 69 -1.43 8.21 6.03
C ASP A 69 -0.07 8.34 6.73
N SER A 70 1.00 8.31 5.93
CA SER A 70 2.39 8.53 6.38
C SER A 70 2.91 9.92 6.04
N SER A 71 2.03 10.89 5.69
CA SER A 71 2.44 12.23 5.25
C SER A 71 3.28 12.99 6.30
N SER A 72 3.01 12.77 7.58
CA SER A 72 3.74 13.41 8.70
C SER A 72 5.19 12.96 8.86
N VAL A 73 5.56 11.82 8.27
CA VAL A 73 6.90 11.22 8.37
C VAL A 73 7.52 10.97 6.99
N ARG A 74 6.98 11.59 5.93
CA ARG A 74 7.39 11.35 4.55
C ARG A 74 8.88 11.55 4.30
N ASP A 75 9.48 12.54 4.95
CA ASP A 75 10.91 12.86 4.79
C ASP A 75 11.85 11.91 5.57
N GLN A 76 11.28 10.95 6.31
CA GLN A 76 12.02 9.93 7.06
C GLN A 76 11.92 8.53 6.42
N LEU A 77 11.21 8.42 5.29
CA LEU A 77 10.84 7.16 4.62
C LEU A 77 11.43 7.06 3.21
#